data_AF-A0A1M6N2P5-F1
#
_entry.id   AF-A0A1M6N2P5-F1
#
_cell.length_a   1.000
_cell.length_b   1.000
_cell.length_c   1.000
_cell.angle_alpha   90.00
_cell.angle_beta   90.00
_cell.angle_gamma   90.00
#
_symmetry.space_group_name_H-M   'P 1'
#
loop_
_entity.id
_entity.type
_entity.pdbx_description
1 polymer ?
#
loop_
_entity_poly.entity_id
_entity_poly.type
_entity_poly.pdbx_seq_one_letter_code
_entity_poly.pdbx_strand_id
1 'polypeptide(L)'
;MPVYNVDSDKTEETSGSLIKEFEAFTERLEAIKQKVDGLISDGYSTPAAEKHFRPFFEEFNTGFEGVNKGLEGVANYIKQVGTTFGDTDEKLGEGLKG
;
A
#
# COMPACT_ATOMS: atom_id res chain seq x y z
N MET A 1 29.02 18.08 6.71
CA MET A 1 27.83 17.18 6.68
C MET A 1 26.88 17.73 5.63
N PRO A 2 26.28 16.92 4.77
CA PRO A 2 25.30 17.42 3.81
C PRO A 2 24.12 18.02 4.59
N VAL A 3 23.76 19.26 4.27
CA VAL A 3 22.59 19.94 4.84
C VAL A 3 21.37 19.33 4.16
N TYR A 4 20.82 18.29 4.76
CA TYR A 4 19.52 17.77 4.38
C TYR A 4 18.47 18.78 4.83
N ASN A 5 18.08 19.68 3.93
CA ASN A 5 16.93 20.55 4.13
C ASN A 5 15.68 19.68 3.90
N VAL A 6 15.40 18.77 4.84
CA VAL A 6 14.20 17.95 4.81
C VAL A 6 13.07 18.85 5.22
N ASP A 7 12.24 19.20 4.25
CA ASP A 7 10.95 19.85 4.49
C ASP A 7 10.05 18.81 5.15
N SER A 8 10.09 18.76 6.48
CA SER A 8 9.36 17.81 7.33
C SER A 8 7.86 17.88 7.05
N ASP A 9 7.34 19.10 6.89
CA ASP A 9 5.94 19.38 6.58
C ASP A 9 5.55 18.77 5.23
N LYS A 10 6.36 18.99 4.19
CA LYS A 10 6.13 18.38 2.88
C LYS A 10 6.27 16.86 2.89
N THR A 11 7.18 16.33 3.71
CA THR A 11 7.39 14.90 3.87
C THR A 11 6.18 14.25 4.54
N GLU A 12 5.63 14.85 5.58
CA GLU A 12 4.41 14.38 6.26
C GLU A 12 3.18 14.48 5.36
N GLU A 13 3.00 15.59 4.65
CA GLU A 13 1.92 15.79 3.69
C GLU A 13 1.95 14.73 2.57
N THR A 14 3.11 14.56 1.94
CA THR A 14 3.29 13.58 0.86
C THR A 14 3.06 12.16 1.37
N SER A 15 3.56 11.86 2.57
CA SER A 15 3.36 10.57 3.23
C SER A 15 1.89 10.27 3.48
N GLY A 16 1.15 11.25 4.00
CA GLY A 16 -0.29 11.13 4.24
C GLY A 16 -1.10 10.97 2.95
N SER A 17 -0.74 11.68 1.88
CA SER A 17 -1.39 11.53 0.57
C SER A 17 -1.13 10.14 0.00
N LEU A 18 0.11 9.66 0.05
CA LEU A 18 0.47 8.34 -0.44
C LEU A 18 -0.27 7.23 0.30
N ILE A 19 -0.39 7.31 1.64
CA ILE A 19 -1.17 6.33 2.42
C ILE A 19 -2.62 6.28 1.96
N LYS A 20 -3.27 7.44 1.76
CA LYS A 20 -4.67 7.50 1.28
C LYS A 20 -4.83 6.92 -0.12
N GLU A 21 -3.90 7.22 -1.02
CA GLU A 21 -3.90 6.66 -2.37
C GLU A 21 -3.71 5.13 -2.34
N PHE A 22 -2.86 4.63 -1.45
CA PHE A 22 -2.67 3.20 -1.24
C PHE A 22 -3.94 2.51 -0.71
N GLU A 23 -4.59 3.07 0.30
CA GLU A 23 -5.86 2.55 0.83
C GLU A 23 -6.91 2.44 -0.28
N ALA A 24 -7.10 3.52 -1.05
CA ALA A 24 -8.04 3.53 -2.17
C ALA A 24 -7.69 2.51 -3.27
N PHE A 25 -6.41 2.26 -3.50
CA PHE A 25 -5.96 1.26 -4.47
C PHE A 25 -6.22 -0.17 -3.96
N THR A 26 -5.94 -0.46 -2.69
CA THR A 26 -6.25 -1.75 -2.05
C THR A 26 -7.74 -2.05 -2.09
N GLU A 27 -8.61 -1.09 -1.76
CA GLU A 27 -10.07 -1.27 -1.85
C GLU A 27 -10.53 -1.62 -3.27
N ARG A 28 -10.02 -0.91 -4.28
CA ARG A 28 -10.35 -1.18 -5.70
C ARG A 28 -9.90 -2.57 -6.12
N LEU A 29 -8.71 -2.94 -5.69
CA LEU A 29 -8.13 -4.25 -5.92
C LEU A 29 -9.05 -5.33 -5.30
N GLU A 30 -9.46 -5.19 -4.05
CA GLU A 30 -10.36 -6.15 -3.38
C GLU A 30 -11.71 -6.26 -4.11
N ALA A 31 -12.26 -5.13 -4.55
CA ALA A 31 -13.50 -5.12 -5.34
C ALA A 31 -13.35 -5.86 -6.68
N ILE A 32 -12.20 -5.78 -7.34
CA ILE A 32 -11.92 -6.58 -8.56
C ILE A 32 -11.91 -8.06 -8.21
N LYS A 33 -11.19 -8.45 -7.15
CA LYS A 33 -11.14 -9.85 -6.70
C LYS A 33 -12.54 -10.40 -6.43
N GLN A 34 -13.37 -9.68 -5.68
CA GLN A 34 -14.75 -10.09 -5.38
C GLN A 34 -15.60 -10.30 -6.63
N LYS A 35 -15.45 -9.43 -7.65
CA LYS A 35 -16.17 -9.59 -8.93
C LYS A 35 -15.74 -10.85 -9.67
N VAL A 36 -14.45 -11.16 -9.67
CA VAL A 36 -13.94 -12.38 -10.31
C VAL A 36 -14.39 -13.62 -9.55
N ASP A 37 -14.33 -13.60 -8.22
CA ASP A 37 -14.88 -14.66 -7.35
C ASP A 37 -16.38 -14.89 -7.62
N GLY A 38 -17.15 -13.80 -7.72
CA GLY A 38 -18.58 -13.84 -8.05
C GLY A 38 -18.87 -14.46 -9.41
N LEU A 39 -18.11 -14.08 -10.46
CA LEU A 39 -18.27 -14.66 -11.80
C LEU A 39 -18.03 -16.18 -11.81
N ILE A 40 -17.06 -16.67 -11.05
CA ILE A 40 -16.80 -18.12 -10.92
C ILE A 40 -17.96 -18.80 -10.21
N SER A 41 -18.45 -18.19 -9.12
CA SER A 41 -19.55 -18.73 -8.31
C SER A 41 -20.89 -18.74 -9.05
N ASP A 42 -21.17 -17.72 -9.86
CA ASP A 42 -22.49 -17.50 -10.48
C ASP A 42 -22.74 -18.28 -11.77
N GLY A 43 -21.75 -18.98 -12.33
CA GLY A 43 -22.02 -19.90 -13.45
C GLY A 43 -20.96 -20.00 -14.54
N TYR A 44 -19.77 -19.44 -14.37
CA TYR A 44 -18.62 -19.75 -15.26
C TYR A 44 -18.03 -21.16 -15.00
N SER A 45 -18.82 -22.06 -14.42
CA SER A 45 -18.48 -23.40 -13.93
C SER A 45 -18.68 -24.50 -14.98
N THR A 46 -18.39 -24.21 -16.25
CA THR A 46 -18.24 -25.30 -17.23
C THR A 46 -16.88 -25.99 -17.00
N PRO A 47 -16.77 -27.33 -17.13
CA PRO A 47 -15.54 -28.06 -16.85
C PRO A 47 -14.31 -27.57 -17.62
N ALA A 48 -14.53 -27.05 -18.84
CA ALA A 48 -13.47 -26.45 -19.66
C ALA A 48 -13.06 -25.07 -19.14
N ALA A 49 -14.02 -24.21 -18.78
CA ALA A 49 -13.73 -22.90 -18.21
C ALA A 49 -13.02 -23.04 -16.87
N GLU A 50 -13.46 -23.95 -15.99
CA GLU A 50 -12.81 -24.16 -14.70
C GLU A 50 -11.36 -24.65 -14.85
N LYS A 51 -11.09 -25.56 -15.81
CA LYS A 51 -9.73 -26.06 -16.09
C LYS A 51 -8.75 -24.98 -16.55
N HIS A 52 -9.22 -24.00 -17.32
CA HIS A 52 -8.37 -22.96 -17.92
C HIS A 52 -8.37 -21.65 -17.12
N PHE A 53 -9.46 -21.32 -16.45
CA PHE A 53 -9.64 -20.07 -15.73
C PHE A 53 -9.13 -20.15 -14.28
N ARG A 54 -9.23 -21.32 -13.63
CA ARG A 54 -8.74 -21.52 -12.25
C ARG A 54 -7.25 -21.21 -12.09
N PRO A 55 -6.33 -21.67 -12.97
CA PRO A 55 -4.91 -21.33 -12.86
C PRO A 55 -4.64 -19.83 -13.01
N PHE A 56 -5.34 -19.18 -13.96
CA PHE A 56 -5.24 -17.73 -14.16
C PHE A 56 -5.71 -16.95 -12.92
N PHE A 57 -6.78 -17.44 -12.28
CA PHE A 57 -7.31 -16.84 -11.06
C PHE A 57 -6.38 -17.07 -9.84
N GLU A 58 -5.79 -18.24 -9.70
CA GLU A 58 -4.81 -18.53 -8.65
C GLU A 58 -3.56 -17.65 -8.81
N GLU A 59 -3.07 -17.46 -10.03
CA GLU A 59 -1.97 -16.54 -10.33
C GLU A 59 -2.35 -15.08 -10.02
N PHE A 60 -3.56 -14.66 -10.40
CA PHE A 60 -4.10 -13.35 -10.05
C PHE A 60 -4.15 -13.15 -8.53
N ASN A 61 -4.72 -14.08 -7.76
CA ASN A 61 -4.76 -13.98 -6.29
C ASN A 61 -3.37 -13.95 -5.67
N THR A 62 -2.42 -14.73 -6.19
CA THR A 62 -1.05 -14.74 -5.69
C THR A 62 -0.35 -13.40 -5.94
N GLY A 63 -0.47 -12.87 -7.17
CA GLY A 63 0.05 -11.55 -7.51
C GLY A 63 -0.60 -10.44 -6.69
N PHE A 64 -1.91 -10.56 -6.46
CA PHE A 64 -2.70 -9.66 -5.64
C PHE A 64 -2.20 -9.58 -4.20
N GLU A 65 -2.01 -10.72 -3.54
CA GLU A 65 -1.44 -10.77 -2.18
C GLU A 65 -0.04 -10.18 -2.13
N GLY A 66 0.78 -10.44 -3.17
CA GLY A 66 2.13 -9.88 -3.29
C GLY A 66 2.12 -8.36 -3.40
N VAL A 67 1.22 -7.81 -4.23
CA VAL A 67 1.01 -6.36 -4.34
C VAL A 67 0.58 -5.82 -2.98
N ASN A 68 -0.47 -6.34 -2.36
CA ASN A 68 -0.98 -5.81 -1.10
C ASN A 68 0.09 -5.78 0.02
N LYS A 69 0.86 -6.87 0.17
CA LYS A 69 2.00 -6.92 1.10
C LYS A 69 3.09 -5.89 0.77
N GLY A 70 3.37 -5.69 -0.52
CA GLY A 70 4.30 -4.66 -0.98
C GLY A 70 3.82 -3.25 -0.63
N LEU A 71 2.53 -2.96 -0.84
CA LEU A 71 1.93 -1.68 -0.50
C LEU A 71 1.97 -1.43 1.02
N GLU A 72 1.64 -2.43 1.84
CA GLU A 72 1.77 -2.34 3.30
C GLU A 72 3.21 -2.03 3.73
N GLY A 73 4.20 -2.68 3.12
CA GLY A 73 5.62 -2.42 3.39
C GLY A 73 6.03 -0.98 3.08
N VAL A 74 5.58 -0.46 1.93
CA VAL A 74 5.85 0.93 1.52
C VAL A 74 5.15 1.92 2.44
N ALA A 75 3.88 1.71 2.77
CA ALA A 75 3.13 2.58 3.68
C ALA A 75 3.76 2.64 5.08
N ASN A 76 4.18 1.49 5.62
CA ASN A 76 4.86 1.41 6.90
C ASN A 76 6.21 2.14 6.88
N TYR A 77 6.99 1.97 5.82
CA TYR A 77 8.26 2.68 5.66
C TYR A 77 8.06 4.20 5.62
N ILE A 78 7.13 4.66 4.79
CA ILE A 78 6.78 6.09 4.65
C ILE A 78 6.35 6.68 5.99
N LYS A 79 5.47 5.99 6.72
CA LYS A 79 5.03 6.40 8.06
C LYS A 79 6.20 6.49 9.04
N GLN A 80 7.08 5.49 9.05
CA GLN A 80 8.24 5.45 9.94
C GLN A 80 9.23 6.58 9.65
N VAL A 81 9.45 6.90 8.37
CA VAL A 81 10.27 8.03 7.95
C VAL A 81 9.67 9.34 8.46
N GLY A 82 8.37 9.57 8.26
CA GLY A 82 7.67 10.75 8.77
C GLY A 82 7.82 10.92 10.29
N THR A 83 7.52 9.88 11.07
CA THR A 83 7.68 9.91 12.54
C THR A 83 9.12 10.18 12.96
N THR A 84 10.10 9.52 12.33
CA THR A 84 11.52 9.69 12.69
C THR A 84 12.00 11.11 12.44
N PHE A 85 11.56 11.75 11.35
CA PHE A 85 11.89 13.13 11.06
C PHE A 85 11.23 14.10 12.03
N GLY A 86 9.94 13.92 12.33
CA GLY A 86 9.23 14.73 13.34
C GLY A 86 9.91 14.67 14.71
N ASP A 87 10.20 13.46 15.19
CA ASP A 87 10.89 13.23 16.46
C ASP A 87 12.31 13.84 16.48
N THR A 88 12.99 13.86 15.34
CA THR A 88 14.34 14.43 15.23
C THR A 88 14.29 15.96 15.26
N ASP A 89 13.32 16.57 14.57
CA ASP A 89 13.13 18.02 14.56
C ASP A 89 12.73 18.55 15.94
N GLU A 90 11.80 17.87 16.62
CA GLU A 90 11.37 18.22 17.99
C GLU A 90 12.56 18.22 18.96
N LYS A 91 13.41 17.18 18.91
CA LYS A 91 14.64 17.09 19.72
C LYS A 91 15.66 18.18 19.41
N LEU A 92 15.83 18.53 18.13
CA LEU A 92 16.72 19.62 17.73
C LEU A 92 16.20 20.98 18.23
N GLY A 93 14.88 21.20 18.15
CA GLY A 93 14.22 22.40 18.67
C GLY A 93 14.31 22.54 20.19
N GLU A 94 14.21 21.42 20.94
CA GLU A 94 14.44 21.41 22.39
C GLU A 94 15.89 21.74 22.75
N GLY A 95 16.86 21.18 22.03
CA GLY A 95 18.30 21.43 22.25
C GLY A 95 18.74 22.87 21.94
N LEU A 96 17.98 23.59 21.10
CA LEU A 96 18.21 25.01 20.80
C LEU A 96 17.58 25.97 21.83
N LYS A 97 16.65 25.49 22.66
CA LYS A 97 16.02 26.26 23.75
C LYS A 97 16.77 26.15 25.08
N GLY A 98 17.78 25.27 25.16
CA GLY A 98 18.64 25.03 26.35
C GLY A 98 19.94 25.83 26.34
#